data_AF-A0A3M8EAU9-F1
#
_entry.id   AF-A0A3M8EAU9-F1
#
_cell.length_a   1.000
_cell.length_b   1.000
_cell.length_c   1.000
_cell.angle_alpha   90.00
_cell.angle_beta   90.00
_cell.angle_gamma   90.00
#
_symmetry.space_group_name_H-M   'P 1'
#
loop_
_entity.id
_entity.type
_entity.pdbx_description
1 polymer ?
#
loop_
_entity_poly.entity_id
_entity_poly.type
_entity_poly.pdbx_seq_one_letter_code
_entity_poly.pdbx_strand_id
1 'polypeptide(L)'
;GKIGIAVFLCHYARWSQQEIYCDFAFGLIEEAQRQMKGKSPVNYPYGLSGMGTGIAYTIQNNYFDANPDEILEDFDNILSRHMSTFVDLSSFKQIIGIGRYFCIRIRNSGRQDKIKEMIEKVVLLTELQLLRTSCCYPYALNLLYDLRDVSEKARKLFEENMKLFDSRYIRDDPGGWFNFFYKTRAVYPEKYAKVSEAIMSNGLFQTDAERIRWHVVTGKEVEP
;
A
#
# COMPACT_ATOMS: atom_id res chain seq x y z
N GLY A 1 -12.88 6.28 3.14
CA GLY A 1 -13.23 5.98 4.54
C GLY A 1 -12.61 7.00 5.47
N LYS A 2 -13.00 7.02 6.75
CA LYS A 2 -12.59 8.04 7.75
C LYS A 2 -11.09 8.27 7.82
N ILE A 3 -10.30 7.20 7.82
CA ILE A 3 -8.83 7.29 7.85
C ILE A 3 -8.26 8.01 6.64
N GLY A 4 -8.79 7.77 5.43
CA GLY A 4 -8.35 8.50 4.23
C GLY A 4 -8.67 9.99 4.32
N ILE A 5 -9.83 10.35 4.88
CA ILE A 5 -10.21 11.74 5.14
C ILE A 5 -9.30 12.35 6.21
N ALA A 6 -9.02 11.63 7.29
CA ALA A 6 -8.10 12.08 8.34
C ALA A 6 -6.69 12.36 7.79
N VAL A 7 -6.15 11.45 6.96
CA VAL A 7 -4.85 11.68 6.29
C VAL A 7 -4.90 12.93 5.41
N PHE A 8 -5.96 13.12 4.62
CA PHE A 8 -6.15 14.33 3.84
C PHE A 8 -6.18 15.59 4.72
N LEU A 9 -6.96 15.57 5.81
CA LEU A 9 -7.08 16.69 6.75
C LEU A 9 -5.75 17.01 7.44
N CYS A 10 -4.93 16.02 7.78
CA CYS A 10 -3.58 16.24 8.28
C CYS A 10 -2.71 16.99 7.27
N HIS A 11 -2.71 16.57 5.99
CA HIS A 11 -2.01 17.31 4.94
C HIS A 11 -2.56 18.72 4.77
N TYR A 12 -3.88 18.87 4.80
CA TYR A 12 -4.55 20.15 4.63
C TYR A 12 -4.26 21.11 5.79
N ALA A 13 -4.22 20.62 7.03
CA ALA A 13 -3.82 21.36 8.22
C ALA A 13 -2.44 21.97 8.04
N ARG A 14 -1.47 21.15 7.61
CA ARG A 14 -0.09 21.60 7.35
C ARG A 14 0.00 22.59 6.20
N TRP A 15 -0.73 22.38 5.11
CA TRP A 15 -0.72 23.31 3.98
C TRP A 15 -1.37 24.65 4.32
N SER A 16 -2.52 24.63 5.01
CA SER A 16 -3.29 25.82 5.38
C SER A 16 -2.82 26.49 6.67
N GLN A 17 -1.92 25.85 7.41
CA GLN A 17 -1.43 26.30 8.73
C GLN A 17 -2.57 26.46 9.76
N GLN A 18 -3.58 25.58 9.69
CA GLN A 18 -4.77 25.62 10.53
C GLN A 18 -4.89 24.30 11.30
N GLU A 19 -4.52 24.32 12.59
CA GLU A 19 -4.48 23.12 13.44
C GLU A 19 -5.85 22.47 13.67
N ILE A 20 -6.95 23.23 13.54
CA ILE A 20 -8.32 22.72 13.66
C ILE A 20 -8.60 21.51 12.74
N TYR A 21 -7.94 21.44 11.58
CA TYR A 21 -8.07 20.29 10.69
C TYR A 21 -7.36 19.04 11.23
N CYS A 22 -6.27 19.20 11.99
CA CYS A 22 -5.65 18.10 12.73
C CYS A 22 -6.58 17.61 13.86
N ASP A 23 -7.30 18.50 14.56
CA ASP A 23 -8.27 18.11 15.58
C ASP A 23 -9.41 17.27 14.98
N PHE A 24 -9.93 17.69 13.81
CA PHE A 24 -10.91 16.89 13.08
C PHE A 24 -10.35 15.54 12.61
N ALA A 25 -9.10 15.52 12.12
CA ALA A 25 -8.44 14.27 11.73
C ALA A 25 -8.28 13.32 12.92
N PHE A 26 -7.90 13.83 14.09
CA PHE A 26 -7.78 13.07 15.33
C PHE A 26 -9.12 12.44 15.73
N GLY A 27 -10.20 13.23 15.76
CA GLY A 27 -11.54 12.73 16.08
C GLY A 27 -12.02 11.62 15.13
N LEU A 28 -11.70 11.74 13.83
CA LEU A 28 -12.02 10.69 12.84
C LEU A 28 -11.22 9.40 13.07
N ILE A 29 -9.96 9.50 13.49
CA ILE A 29 -9.11 8.35 13.81
C ILE A 29 -9.64 7.64 15.06
N GLU A 30 -9.91 8.39 16.13
CA GLU A 30 -10.45 7.81 17.36
C GLU A 30 -11.80 7.12 17.13
N GLU A 31 -12.70 7.73 16.36
CA GLU A 31 -13.98 7.13 16.06
C GLU A 31 -13.82 5.84 15.22
N ALA A 32 -12.89 5.84 14.26
CA ALA A 32 -12.57 4.65 13.49
C ALA A 32 -12.00 3.52 14.36
N GLN A 33 -11.13 3.84 15.32
CA GLN A 33 -10.59 2.88 16.29
C GLN A 33 -11.67 2.37 17.25
N ARG A 34 -12.54 3.23 17.79
CA ARG A 34 -13.67 2.82 18.65
C ARG A 34 -14.65 1.88 17.96
N GLN A 35 -14.78 1.99 16.63
CA GLN A 35 -15.64 1.12 15.83
C GLN A 35 -14.95 -0.20 15.44
N MET A 36 -13.67 -0.38 15.72
CA MET A 36 -12.99 -1.65 15.52
C MET A 36 -13.62 -2.72 16.39
N LYS A 37 -14.07 -3.80 15.75
CA LYS A 37 -14.54 -5.02 16.40
C LYS A 37 -13.61 -6.16 16.05
N GLY A 38 -13.55 -7.19 16.89
CA GLY A 38 -12.73 -8.40 16.64
C GLY A 38 -13.07 -9.16 15.34
N LYS A 39 -14.17 -8.84 14.66
CA LYS A 39 -14.57 -9.39 13.35
C LYS A 39 -14.35 -8.44 12.16
N SER A 40 -13.57 -7.37 12.35
CA SER A 40 -13.32 -6.41 11.27
C SER A 40 -12.51 -7.05 10.13
N PRO A 41 -12.81 -6.76 8.85
CA PRO A 41 -12.01 -7.25 7.73
C PRO A 41 -10.55 -6.83 7.86
N VAL A 42 -9.60 -7.67 7.44
CA VAL A 42 -8.16 -7.34 7.52
C VAL A 42 -7.60 -6.70 6.25
N ASN A 43 -8.40 -6.57 5.18
CA ASN A 43 -7.97 -6.02 3.90
C ASN A 43 -7.55 -4.53 3.97
N TYR A 44 -6.91 -4.04 2.91
CA TYR A 44 -6.40 -2.68 2.85
C TYR A 44 -7.48 -1.61 2.61
N PRO A 45 -8.39 -1.73 1.61
CA PRO A 45 -9.22 -0.59 1.24
C PRO A 45 -10.28 -0.20 2.28
N TYR A 46 -10.75 -1.17 3.07
CA TYR A 46 -11.82 -0.97 4.07
C TYR A 46 -11.62 -1.79 5.35
N GLY A 47 -10.41 -2.31 5.59
CA GLY A 47 -10.10 -3.16 6.74
C GLY A 47 -8.94 -2.66 7.60
N LEU A 48 -8.56 -3.49 8.56
CA LEU A 48 -7.60 -3.17 9.62
C LEU A 48 -6.21 -2.83 9.09
N SER A 49 -5.73 -3.49 8.02
CA SER A 49 -4.40 -3.17 7.49
C SER A 49 -4.34 -1.76 6.89
N GLY A 50 -5.38 -1.29 6.22
CA GLY A 50 -5.43 0.09 5.72
C GLY A 50 -5.59 1.12 6.82
N MET A 51 -6.45 0.83 7.80
CA MET A 51 -6.63 1.69 8.97
C MET A 51 -5.32 1.86 9.75
N GLY A 52 -4.67 0.75 10.13
CA GLY A 52 -3.39 0.76 10.82
C GLY A 52 -2.30 1.45 10.00
N THR A 53 -2.29 1.26 8.68
CA THR A 53 -1.32 1.96 7.79
C THR A 53 -1.53 3.47 7.82
N GLY A 54 -2.79 3.94 7.77
CA GLY A 54 -3.09 5.37 7.81
C GLY A 54 -2.74 6.02 9.15
N ILE A 55 -3.00 5.33 10.26
CA ILE A 55 -2.61 5.81 11.60
C ILE A 55 -1.08 5.82 11.76
N ALA A 56 -0.40 4.75 11.35
CA ALA A 56 1.05 4.70 11.32
C ALA A 56 1.65 5.83 10.48
N TYR A 57 1.01 6.15 9.35
CA TYR A 57 1.42 7.24 8.47
C TYR A 57 1.28 8.60 9.15
N THR A 58 0.19 8.87 9.87
CA THR A 58 0.01 10.17 10.52
C THR A 58 1.06 10.38 11.61
N ILE A 59 1.38 9.35 12.39
CA ILE A 59 2.44 9.41 13.40
C ILE A 59 3.82 9.55 12.76
N GLN A 60 4.16 8.74 11.75
CA GLN A 60 5.47 8.80 11.08
C GLN A 60 5.76 10.18 10.43
N ASN A 61 4.71 10.88 10.01
CA ASN A 61 4.84 12.21 9.42
C ASN A 61 4.73 13.34 10.46
N ASN A 62 4.81 13.04 11.76
CA ASN A 62 4.74 14.01 12.86
C ASN A 62 3.46 14.87 12.84
N TYR A 63 2.32 14.28 12.45
CA TYR A 63 1.02 14.95 12.62
C TYR A 63 0.46 14.77 14.03
N PHE A 64 0.80 13.65 14.68
CA PHE A 64 0.42 13.35 16.05
C PHE A 64 1.64 12.83 16.81
N ASP A 65 1.85 13.34 18.02
CA ASP A 65 2.86 12.86 18.95
C ASP A 65 2.30 11.67 19.74
N ALA A 66 2.64 10.46 19.31
CA ALA A 66 2.19 9.23 19.93
C ALA A 66 3.21 8.12 19.71
N ASN A 67 3.31 7.18 20.64
CA ASN A 67 4.15 5.99 20.49
C ASN A 67 3.49 5.00 19.51
N PRO A 68 4.07 4.74 18.32
CA PRO A 68 3.50 3.79 17.35
C PRO A 68 3.33 2.39 17.91
N ASP A 69 4.23 1.94 18.80
CA ASP A 69 4.18 0.59 19.36
C ASP A 69 3.04 0.39 20.36
N GLU A 70 2.56 1.47 20.99
CA GLU A 70 1.37 1.45 21.85
C GLU A 70 0.10 1.57 21.02
N ILE A 71 0.04 2.54 20.12
CA ILE A 71 -1.18 2.82 19.32
C ILE A 71 -1.51 1.67 18.36
N LEU A 72 -0.51 0.95 17.86
CA LEU A 72 -0.67 -0.07 16.83
C LEU A 72 -0.57 -1.51 17.35
N GLU A 73 -0.46 -1.71 18.67
CA GLU A 73 -0.28 -3.05 19.25
C GLU A 73 -1.41 -4.01 18.88
N ASP A 74 -2.67 -3.58 18.97
CA ASP A 74 -3.82 -4.40 18.61
C ASP A 74 -3.83 -4.76 17.12
N PHE A 75 -3.41 -3.84 16.25
CA PHE A 75 -3.29 -4.10 14.82
C PHE A 75 -2.19 -5.12 14.56
N ASP A 76 -1.01 -4.95 15.16
CA ASP A 76 0.11 -5.90 15.07
C ASP A 76 -0.37 -7.30 15.49
N ASN A 77 -1.09 -7.42 16.60
CA ASN A 77 -1.58 -8.69 17.13
C ASN A 77 -2.65 -9.35 16.24
N ILE A 78 -3.65 -8.58 15.78
CA ILE A 78 -4.74 -9.12 14.95
C ILE A 78 -4.20 -9.57 13.58
N LEU A 79 -3.37 -8.74 12.93
CA LEU A 79 -2.86 -9.04 11.60
C LEU A 79 -1.85 -10.19 11.63
N SER A 80 -0.99 -10.25 12.66
CA SER A 80 -0.06 -11.39 12.84
C SER A 80 -0.81 -12.70 13.08
N ARG A 81 -1.87 -12.67 13.90
CA ARG A 81 -2.71 -13.85 14.16
C ARG A 81 -3.42 -14.31 12.89
N HIS A 82 -3.99 -13.38 12.12
CA HIS A 82 -4.66 -13.70 10.86
C HIS A 82 -3.72 -14.45 9.90
N MET A 83 -2.47 -13.99 9.74
CA MET A 83 -1.49 -14.69 8.90
C MET A 83 -1.09 -16.08 9.42
N SER A 84 -1.22 -16.32 10.73
CA SER A 84 -0.84 -17.59 11.36
C SER A 84 -1.98 -18.62 11.40
N THR A 85 -3.24 -18.18 11.39
CA THR A 85 -4.41 -19.08 11.49
C THR A 85 -5.15 -19.29 10.18
N PHE A 86 -5.06 -18.34 9.25
CA PHE A 86 -5.73 -18.40 7.95
C PHE A 86 -4.74 -18.12 6.82
N VAL A 87 -4.41 -19.15 6.04
CA VAL A 87 -3.71 -19.00 4.76
C VAL A 87 -4.72 -19.22 3.64
N ASP A 88 -5.68 -18.30 3.52
CA ASP A 88 -6.53 -18.26 2.35
C ASP A 88 -5.83 -17.47 1.23
N LEU A 89 -5.01 -18.19 0.46
CA LEU A 89 -4.32 -17.65 -0.71
C LEU A 89 -5.29 -17.16 -1.80
N SER A 90 -6.59 -17.51 -1.74
CA SER A 90 -7.58 -16.99 -2.71
C SER A 90 -7.72 -15.46 -2.63
N SER A 91 -7.35 -14.85 -1.51
CA SER A 91 -7.43 -13.41 -1.33
C SER A 91 -6.06 -12.72 -1.28
N PHE A 92 -5.29 -12.83 -2.36
CA PHE A 92 -3.98 -12.19 -2.49
C PHE A 92 -3.94 -10.70 -2.14
N LYS A 93 -5.00 -9.94 -2.48
CA LYS A 93 -5.14 -8.52 -2.12
C LYS A 93 -5.09 -8.27 -0.60
N GLN A 94 -5.51 -9.24 0.22
CA GLN A 94 -5.40 -9.16 1.68
C GLN A 94 -3.95 -9.29 2.13
N ILE A 95 -3.20 -10.26 1.60
CA ILE A 95 -1.77 -10.43 1.88
C ILE A 95 -1.00 -9.15 1.53
N ILE A 96 -1.29 -8.56 0.36
CA ILE A 96 -0.67 -7.29 -0.03
C ILE A 96 -0.99 -6.16 0.95
N GLY A 97 -2.24 -6.08 1.41
CA GLY A 97 -2.66 -5.09 2.41
C GLY A 97 -1.91 -5.22 3.73
N ILE A 98 -1.82 -6.44 4.25
CA ILE A 98 -1.07 -6.75 5.47
C ILE A 98 0.42 -6.45 5.28
N GLY A 99 0.98 -6.80 4.11
CA GLY A 99 2.35 -6.45 3.76
C GLY A 99 2.61 -4.94 3.79
N ARG A 100 1.72 -4.14 3.20
CA ARG A 100 1.81 -2.67 3.24
C ARG A 100 1.79 -2.12 4.65
N TYR A 101 0.98 -2.70 5.53
CA TYR A 101 0.99 -2.36 6.95
C TYR A 101 2.36 -2.63 7.58
N PHE A 102 2.94 -3.83 7.39
CA PHE A 102 4.26 -4.12 7.95
C PHE A 102 5.41 -3.30 7.30
N CYS A 103 5.28 -2.87 6.04
CA CYS A 103 6.22 -1.94 5.40
C CYS A 103 6.30 -0.58 6.08
N ILE A 104 5.19 -0.08 6.65
CA ILE A 104 5.23 1.16 7.41
C ILE A 104 5.71 0.91 8.84
N ARG A 105 5.32 -0.23 9.44
CA ARG A 105 5.73 -0.62 10.79
C ARG A 105 7.24 -0.76 10.96
N ILE A 106 7.93 -1.33 9.97
CA ILE A 106 9.40 -1.48 10.04
C ILE A 106 10.14 -0.13 10.13
N ARG A 107 9.49 0.98 9.76
CA ARG A 107 10.10 2.31 9.81
C ARG A 107 9.85 3.06 11.11
N ASN A 108 8.85 2.64 11.90
CA ASN A 108 8.38 3.38 13.07
C ASN A 108 8.18 2.52 14.33
N SER A 109 8.58 1.24 14.31
CA SER A 109 8.54 0.36 15.49
C SER A 109 9.90 0.22 16.15
N GLY A 110 9.93 0.19 17.49
CA GLY A 110 11.08 -0.29 18.26
C GLY A 110 11.20 -1.82 18.28
N ARG A 111 10.13 -2.55 17.90
CA ARG A 111 10.03 -4.02 17.92
C ARG A 111 10.46 -4.65 16.59
N GLN A 112 11.61 -4.21 16.05
CA GLN A 112 12.07 -4.52 14.69
C GLN A 112 12.10 -6.02 14.36
N ASP A 113 12.57 -6.87 15.27
CA ASP A 113 12.72 -8.31 15.00
C ASP A 113 11.38 -9.01 14.77
N LYS A 114 10.36 -8.67 15.58
CA LYS A 114 8.99 -9.20 15.42
C LYS A 114 8.39 -8.74 14.09
N ILE A 115 8.61 -7.48 13.71
CA ILE A 115 8.12 -6.95 12.42
C ILE A 115 8.82 -7.64 11.24
N LYS A 116 10.13 -7.87 11.31
CA LYS A 116 10.88 -8.61 10.28
C LYS A 116 10.36 -10.04 10.13
N GLU A 117 10.08 -10.74 11.22
CA GLU A 117 9.47 -12.08 11.17
C GLU A 117 8.14 -12.06 10.41
N MET A 118 7.28 -11.07 10.68
CA MET A 118 6.02 -10.90 9.97
C MET A 118 6.21 -10.56 8.49
N ILE A 119 7.21 -9.74 8.16
CA ILE A 119 7.59 -9.44 6.78
C ILE A 119 7.99 -10.72 6.05
N GLU A 120 8.84 -11.57 6.62
CA GLU A 120 9.25 -12.82 5.98
C GLU A 120 8.06 -13.75 5.71
N LYS A 121 7.08 -13.80 6.63
CA LYS A 121 5.81 -14.50 6.40
C LYS A 121 5.02 -13.91 5.22
N VAL A 122 4.92 -12.59 5.13
CA VAL A 122 4.28 -11.91 3.98
C VAL A 122 5.00 -12.24 2.67
N VAL A 123 6.33 -12.23 2.66
CA VAL A 123 7.13 -12.55 1.47
C VAL A 123 6.87 -13.99 1.03
N LEU A 124 6.89 -14.94 1.96
CA LEU A 124 6.59 -16.35 1.67
C LEU A 124 5.18 -16.54 1.08
N LEU A 125 4.17 -15.91 1.68
CA LEU A 125 2.80 -15.98 1.16
C LEU A 125 2.67 -15.33 -0.22
N THR A 126 3.44 -14.26 -0.47
CA THR A 126 3.48 -13.59 -1.77
C THR A 126 4.12 -14.48 -2.84
N GLU A 127 5.23 -15.16 -2.51
CA GLU A 127 5.87 -16.15 -3.38
C GLU A 127 4.92 -17.29 -3.75
N LEU A 128 4.26 -17.90 -2.75
CA LEU A 128 3.31 -18.99 -2.97
C LEU A 128 2.18 -18.56 -3.91
N GLN A 129 1.73 -17.31 -3.82
CA GLN A 129 0.73 -16.81 -4.76
C GLN A 129 1.29 -16.64 -6.16
N LEU A 130 2.48 -16.03 -6.30
CA LEU A 130 3.11 -15.81 -7.61
C LEU A 130 3.37 -17.13 -8.34
N LEU A 131 3.72 -18.20 -7.62
CA LEU A 131 3.86 -19.55 -8.18
C LEU A 131 2.55 -20.13 -8.74
N ARG A 132 1.40 -19.66 -8.27
CA ARG A 132 0.07 -20.14 -8.71
C ARG A 132 -0.51 -19.36 -9.88
N THR A 133 0.13 -18.27 -10.29
CA THR A 133 -0.40 -17.36 -11.30
C THR A 133 0.54 -17.26 -12.49
N SER A 134 0.00 -17.29 -13.70
CA SER A 134 0.80 -17.24 -14.94
C SER A 134 1.30 -15.84 -15.31
N CYS A 135 0.96 -14.81 -14.54
CA CYS A 135 1.33 -13.42 -14.81
C CYS A 135 1.75 -12.67 -13.54
N CYS A 136 2.60 -11.66 -13.70
CA CYS A 136 3.02 -10.77 -12.63
C CYS A 136 1.94 -9.72 -12.33
N TYR A 137 1.77 -9.34 -11.05
CA TYR A 137 0.83 -8.30 -10.63
C TYR A 137 1.56 -7.05 -10.13
N PRO A 138 1.11 -5.84 -10.51
CA PRO A 138 1.78 -4.60 -10.13
C PRO A 138 1.80 -4.40 -8.60
N TYR A 139 0.74 -4.83 -7.90
CA TYR A 139 0.66 -4.72 -6.44
C TYR A 139 1.66 -5.63 -5.71
N ALA A 140 1.92 -6.82 -6.25
CA ALA A 140 2.91 -7.75 -5.73
C ALA A 140 4.31 -7.18 -5.90
N LEU A 141 4.63 -6.73 -7.11
CA LEU A 141 5.91 -6.10 -7.42
C LEU A 141 6.12 -4.83 -6.58
N ASN A 142 5.09 -4.02 -6.40
CA ASN A 142 5.17 -2.85 -5.54
C ASN A 142 5.50 -3.23 -4.09
N LEU A 143 4.85 -4.25 -3.54
CA LEU A 143 5.12 -4.71 -2.18
C LEU A 143 6.55 -5.26 -2.05
N LEU A 144 6.95 -6.15 -2.95
CA LEU A 144 8.29 -6.74 -2.94
C LEU A 144 9.37 -5.67 -3.12
N TYR A 145 9.12 -4.67 -3.97
CA TYR A 145 9.98 -3.50 -4.11
C TYR A 145 10.12 -2.73 -2.79
N ASP A 146 9.03 -2.51 -2.05
CA ASP A 146 9.07 -1.82 -0.74
C ASP A 146 9.84 -2.61 0.32
N LEU A 147 9.87 -3.94 0.20
CA LEU A 147 10.51 -4.84 1.16
C LEU A 147 11.94 -5.25 0.79
N ARG A 148 12.43 -4.88 -0.40
CA ARG A 148 13.71 -5.36 -0.95
C ARG A 148 14.94 -5.05 -0.08
N ASP A 149 14.89 -3.97 0.68
CA ASP A 149 16.00 -3.52 1.53
C ASP A 149 15.92 -4.16 2.94
N VAL A 150 14.82 -4.85 3.25
CA VAL A 150 14.56 -5.49 4.56
C VAL A 150 14.62 -7.02 4.45
N SER A 151 14.20 -7.58 3.33
CA SER A 151 14.17 -9.02 3.07
C SER A 151 14.91 -9.37 1.79
N GLU A 152 15.95 -10.19 1.94
CA GLU A 152 16.72 -10.72 0.81
C GLU A 152 15.85 -11.52 -0.14
N LYS A 153 14.89 -12.27 0.42
CA LYS A 153 13.95 -13.06 -0.37
C LYS A 153 13.01 -12.16 -1.17
N ALA A 154 12.52 -11.06 -0.57
CA ALA A 154 11.69 -10.09 -1.29
C ALA A 154 12.43 -9.48 -2.48
N ARG A 155 13.72 -9.14 -2.29
CA ARG A 155 14.58 -8.60 -3.35
C ARG A 155 14.72 -9.57 -4.52
N LYS A 156 15.07 -10.83 -4.26
CA LYS A 156 15.20 -11.86 -5.30
C LYS A 156 13.90 -12.08 -6.06
N LEU A 157 12.80 -12.26 -5.32
CA LEU A 157 11.47 -12.44 -5.92
C LEU A 157 11.06 -11.24 -6.78
N PHE A 158 11.33 -10.02 -6.32
CA PHE A 158 11.09 -8.82 -7.10
C PHE A 158 11.87 -8.84 -8.42
N GLU A 159 13.19 -9.05 -8.35
CA GLU A 159 14.07 -9.05 -9.53
C GLU A 159 13.68 -10.13 -10.55
N GLU A 160 13.35 -11.33 -10.09
CA GLU A 160 12.91 -12.44 -10.94
C GLU A 160 11.57 -12.15 -11.61
N ASN A 161 10.57 -11.71 -10.84
CA ASN A 161 9.23 -11.43 -11.37
C ASN A 161 9.20 -10.17 -12.26
N MET A 162 10.07 -9.19 -12.03
CA MET A 162 10.18 -7.99 -12.87
C MET A 162 10.68 -8.30 -14.28
N LYS A 163 11.41 -9.42 -14.47
CA LYS A 163 11.83 -9.92 -15.80
C LYS A 163 10.65 -10.50 -16.58
N LEU A 164 9.60 -10.97 -15.90
CA LEU A 164 8.39 -11.55 -16.50
C LEU A 164 7.37 -10.49 -16.95
N PHE A 165 7.61 -9.21 -16.65
CA PHE A 165 6.71 -8.13 -17.04
C PHE A 165 6.57 -8.03 -18.57
N ASP A 166 5.33 -8.10 -19.04
CA ASP A 166 4.92 -7.89 -20.42
C ASP A 166 3.89 -6.74 -20.48
N SER A 167 4.04 -5.85 -21.47
CA SER A 167 3.13 -4.71 -21.64
C SER A 167 1.67 -5.10 -21.89
N ARG A 168 1.39 -6.35 -22.30
CA ARG A 168 0.02 -6.85 -22.45
C ARG A 168 -0.74 -6.86 -21.12
N TYR A 169 -0.05 -7.09 -20.00
CA TYR A 169 -0.66 -7.08 -18.66
C TYR A 169 -1.12 -5.68 -18.22
N ILE A 170 -0.70 -4.62 -18.91
CA ILE A 170 -1.17 -3.26 -18.64
C ILE A 170 -2.68 -3.18 -18.78
N ARG A 171 -3.27 -3.88 -19.75
CA ARG A 171 -4.73 -3.85 -20.01
C ARG A 171 -5.54 -4.42 -18.86
N ASP A 172 -4.98 -5.37 -18.11
CA ASP A 172 -5.67 -6.03 -17.00
C ASP A 172 -5.79 -5.12 -15.76
N ASP A 173 -4.81 -4.24 -15.55
CA ASP A 173 -4.80 -3.26 -14.44
C ASP A 173 -3.96 -2.01 -14.77
N PRO A 174 -4.48 -1.11 -15.61
CA PRO A 174 -3.74 0.07 -16.08
C PRO A 174 -3.30 0.97 -14.91
N GLY A 175 -4.20 1.19 -13.95
CA GLY A 175 -3.94 2.02 -12.77
C GLY A 175 -2.87 1.42 -11.86
N GLY A 176 -2.90 0.11 -11.62
CA GLY A 176 -1.87 -0.57 -10.84
C GLY A 176 -0.48 -0.46 -11.46
N TRP A 177 -0.37 -0.73 -12.77
CA TRP A 177 0.88 -0.63 -13.50
C TRP A 177 1.41 0.80 -13.57
N PHE A 178 0.55 1.78 -13.84
CA PHE A 178 0.93 3.18 -13.80
C PHE A 178 1.52 3.55 -12.44
N ASN A 179 0.82 3.26 -11.34
CA ASN A 179 1.28 3.61 -9.99
C ASN A 179 2.63 2.95 -9.65
N PHE A 180 2.80 1.67 -10.01
CA PHE A 180 4.05 0.95 -9.79
C PHE A 180 5.23 1.59 -10.55
N PHE A 181 5.06 1.84 -11.85
CA PHE A 181 6.13 2.43 -12.66
C PHE A 181 6.36 3.90 -12.37
N TYR A 182 5.32 4.66 -12.00
CA TYR A 182 5.48 6.03 -11.55
C TYR A 182 6.35 6.10 -10.29
N LYS A 183 6.11 5.21 -9.32
CA LYS A 183 6.92 5.12 -8.09
C LYS A 183 8.35 4.70 -8.40
N THR A 184 8.55 3.78 -9.34
CA THR A 184 9.86 3.21 -9.68
C THR A 184 10.52 3.92 -10.87
N ARG A 185 10.01 5.07 -11.31
CA ARG A 185 10.46 5.77 -12.54
C ARG A 185 11.94 6.16 -12.55
N ALA A 186 12.53 6.40 -11.38
CA ALA A 186 13.95 6.68 -11.26
C ALA A 186 14.81 5.46 -11.61
N VAL A 187 14.29 4.25 -11.38
CA VAL A 187 14.96 2.97 -11.64
C VAL A 187 14.58 2.41 -13.01
N TYR A 188 13.32 2.59 -13.44
CA TYR A 188 12.80 2.07 -14.71
C TYR A 188 12.18 3.17 -15.58
N PRO A 189 12.94 4.20 -16.00
CA PRO A 189 12.41 5.32 -16.76
C PRO A 189 11.83 4.90 -18.11
N GLU A 190 12.50 3.98 -18.82
CA GLU A 190 12.02 3.47 -20.12
C GLU A 190 10.73 2.66 -20.00
N LYS A 191 10.63 1.79 -18.98
CA LYS A 191 9.39 1.03 -18.75
C LYS A 191 8.25 1.95 -18.32
N TYR A 192 8.52 2.97 -17.52
CA TYR A 192 7.54 4.00 -17.17
C TYR A 192 7.02 4.76 -18.40
N ALA A 193 7.91 5.18 -19.30
CA ALA A 193 7.53 5.83 -20.55
C ALA A 193 6.65 4.91 -21.41
N LYS A 194 7.08 3.66 -21.60
CA LYS A 194 6.33 2.65 -22.37
C LYS A 194 4.94 2.38 -21.78
N VAL A 195 4.83 2.26 -20.47
CA VAL A 195 3.54 2.03 -19.79
C VAL A 195 2.64 3.23 -19.94
N SER A 196 3.18 4.43 -19.75
CA SER A 196 2.45 5.68 -19.94
C SER A 196 1.89 5.80 -21.35
N GLU A 197 2.73 5.56 -22.36
CA GLU A 197 2.32 5.58 -23.77
C GLU A 197 1.25 4.51 -24.08
N ALA A 198 1.44 3.27 -23.59
CA ALA A 198 0.48 2.21 -23.80
C ALA A 198 -0.90 2.53 -23.20
N ILE A 199 -0.94 3.15 -22.02
CA ILE A 199 -2.19 3.59 -21.38
C ILE A 199 -2.86 4.70 -22.19
N MET A 200 -2.09 5.68 -22.65
CA MET A 200 -2.58 6.82 -23.43
C MET A 200 -3.14 6.39 -24.78
N SER A 201 -2.33 5.71 -25.60
CA SER A 201 -2.69 5.33 -26.97
C SER A 201 -3.86 4.34 -27.06
N ASN A 202 -4.21 3.70 -25.94
CA ASN A 202 -5.33 2.76 -25.87
C ASN A 202 -6.46 3.27 -24.95
N GLY A 203 -6.39 4.50 -24.42
CA GLY A 203 -7.44 5.09 -23.56
C GLY A 203 -7.78 4.24 -22.32
N LEU A 204 -6.78 3.62 -21.67
CA LEU A 204 -7.04 2.51 -20.73
C LEU A 204 -7.55 2.91 -19.33
N PHE A 205 -7.64 4.20 -19.01
CA PHE A 205 -8.19 4.60 -17.70
C PHE A 205 -9.71 4.39 -17.63
N GLN A 206 -10.16 3.66 -16.62
CA GLN A 206 -11.53 3.16 -16.51
C GLN A 206 -12.47 4.15 -15.81
N THR A 207 -11.92 5.14 -15.09
CA THR A 207 -12.72 6.12 -14.32
C THR A 207 -12.17 7.54 -14.43
N ASP A 208 -13.05 8.53 -14.27
CA ASP A 208 -12.64 9.94 -14.21
C ASP A 208 -11.68 10.22 -13.04
N ALA A 209 -11.85 9.51 -11.93
CA ALA A 209 -10.95 9.63 -10.79
C ALA A 209 -9.51 9.22 -11.15
N GLU A 210 -9.32 8.20 -11.98
CA GLU A 210 -8.01 7.79 -12.45
C GLU A 210 -7.43 8.79 -13.45
N ARG A 211 -8.27 9.34 -14.35
CA ARG A 211 -7.87 10.39 -15.31
C ARG A 211 -7.42 11.66 -14.59
N ILE A 212 -8.21 12.14 -13.62
CA ILE A 212 -7.87 13.31 -12.78
C ILE A 212 -6.58 13.04 -12.00
N ARG A 213 -6.45 11.87 -11.37
CA ARG A 213 -5.22 11.50 -10.66
C ARG A 213 -4.01 11.56 -11.57
N TRP A 214 -4.10 10.98 -12.77
CA TRP A 214 -3.03 11.03 -13.76
C TRP A 214 -2.66 12.47 -14.12
N HIS A 215 -3.66 13.32 -14.40
CA HIS A 215 -3.43 14.74 -14.73
C HIS A 215 -2.69 15.46 -13.59
N VAL A 216 -3.16 15.30 -12.35
CA VAL A 216 -2.52 15.91 -11.16
C VAL A 216 -1.08 15.42 -10.98
N VAL A 217 -0.81 14.13 -11.25
CA VAL A 217 0.50 13.51 -11.03
C VAL A 217 1.50 13.84 -12.14
N THR A 218 1.05 13.95 -13.38
CA THR A 218 1.93 14.04 -14.55
C THR A 218 1.87 15.37 -15.30
N GLY A 219 0.85 16.20 -15.02
CA GLY A 219 0.55 17.42 -15.77
C GLY A 219 0.01 17.15 -17.18
N LYS A 220 -0.34 15.91 -17.53
CA LYS A 220 -0.81 15.52 -18.87
C LYS A 220 -2.28 15.15 -18.82
N GLU A 221 -3.11 15.73 -19.68
CA GLU A 221 -4.49 15.28 -19.88
C GLU A 221 -4.53 13.99 -20.71
N VAL A 222 -5.49 13.12 -20.40
CA VAL A 222 -5.80 11.93 -21.19
C VAL A 222 -6.98 12.29 -22.08
N GLU A 223 -6.79 12.24 -23.39
CA GLU A 223 -7.92 12.47 -24.31
C GLU A 223 -9.02 11.41 -24.09
N PRO A 224 -10.31 11.82 -24.12
CA PRO A 224 -11.44 10.97 -23.72
C PRO A 224 -11.57 9.63 -24.44
#